data_AF-K7YJ88-F1
#
_entry.id   AF-K7YJ88-F1
#
_cell.length_a   1.000
_cell.length_b   1.000
_cell.length_c   1.000
_cell.angle_alpha   90.00
_cell.angle_beta   90.00
_cell.angle_gamma   90.00
#
_symmetry.space_group_name_H-M   'P 1'
#
loop_
_entity.id
_entity.type
_entity.pdbx_description
1 polymer ?
#
loop_
_entity_poly.entity_id
_entity_poly.type
_entity_poly.pdbx_seq_one_letter_code
_entity_poly.pdbx_strand_id
1 'polypeptide(L)'
;VGDSRDSTMPVPMCSCTGVPRQCYKWGNGGWQSSCCTTNMSMYPLPQMPNKRHARMGGRKMSGSVFTRLLSRLAAQGHDLSMPLDLKDYWARHGTNRYITVK
;
A
#
# COMPACT_ATOMS: atom_id res chain seq x y z
N VAL A 1 -16.31 20.43 -10.80
CA VAL A 1 -14.94 20.64 -10.28
C VAL A 1 -14.20 19.34 -10.53
N GLY A 2 -13.23 19.39 -11.43
CA GLY A 2 -12.63 18.19 -12.00
C GLY A 2 -11.80 17.39 -10.99
N ASP A 3 -11.65 16.11 -11.28
CA ASP A 3 -10.32 15.50 -11.23
C ASP A 3 -10.21 14.43 -12.31
N SER A 4 -9.53 14.82 -13.39
CA SER A 4 -8.43 14.08 -14.00
C SER A 4 -8.66 12.59 -14.35
N ARG A 5 -8.85 12.32 -15.64
CA ARG A 5 -8.54 11.02 -16.25
C ARG A 5 -7.06 10.69 -16.02
N ASP A 6 -6.76 9.89 -15.02
CA ASP A 6 -5.47 9.20 -14.84
C ASP A 6 -5.81 7.72 -14.65
N SER A 7 -5.64 6.93 -15.71
CA SER A 7 -5.86 5.48 -15.87
C SER A 7 -6.46 4.68 -14.69
N THR A 8 -7.77 4.41 -14.76
CA THR A 8 -8.46 3.09 -14.65
C THR A 8 -8.07 2.07 -13.55
N MET A 9 -7.43 2.43 -12.44
CA MET A 9 -7.23 1.51 -11.31
C MET A 9 -7.74 2.10 -9.99
N PRO A 10 -8.55 1.36 -9.21
CA PRO A 10 -8.99 1.82 -7.90
C PRO A 10 -7.85 1.97 -6.90
N VAL A 11 -8.05 2.86 -5.92
CA VAL A 11 -7.12 3.08 -4.81
C VAL A 11 -6.97 1.76 -4.03
N PRO A 12 -5.73 1.26 -3.85
CA PRO A 12 -5.52 0.04 -3.09
C PRO A 12 -5.89 0.24 -1.62
N MET A 13 -6.28 -0.86 -0.99
CA MET A 13 -6.69 -0.92 0.40
C MET A 13 -5.73 -1.77 1.23
N CYS A 14 -5.89 -1.74 2.54
CA CYS A 14 -5.16 -2.58 3.46
C CYS A 14 -6.09 -3.06 4.56
N SER A 15 -6.27 -4.38 4.69
CA SER A 15 -7.12 -5.01 5.70
C SER A 15 -6.37 -5.51 6.94
N CYS A 16 -5.18 -4.97 7.23
CA CYS A 16 -4.35 -5.37 8.38
C CYS A 16 -5.12 -5.38 9.73
N THR A 17 -6.15 -4.56 9.89
CA THR A 17 -6.97 -4.45 11.11
C THR A 17 -8.30 -5.21 11.04
N GLY A 18 -8.49 -6.08 10.03
CA GLY A 18 -9.77 -6.77 9.76
C GLY A 18 -10.80 -5.91 9.04
N VAL A 19 -10.54 -4.61 8.82
CA VAL A 19 -11.39 -3.69 8.04
C VAL A 19 -10.55 -3.11 6.91
N PRO A 20 -11.01 -3.17 5.65
CA PRO A 20 -10.27 -2.59 4.53
C PRO A 20 -10.23 -1.06 4.65
N ARG A 21 -9.02 -0.50 4.71
CA ARG A 21 -8.78 0.95 4.74
C ARG A 21 -7.98 1.37 3.52
N GLN A 22 -8.38 2.48 2.89
CA GLN A 22 -7.66 3.03 1.74
C GLN A 22 -6.21 3.38 2.09
N CYS A 23 -5.29 3.10 1.16
CA CYS A 23 -3.90 3.49 1.26
C CYS A 23 -3.69 4.92 0.76
N TYR A 24 -2.59 5.53 1.16
CA TYR A 24 -2.21 6.88 0.74
C TYR A 24 -1.14 6.82 -0.35
N LYS A 25 -1.18 7.75 -1.31
CA LYS A 25 -0.08 7.93 -2.28
C LYS A 25 1.20 8.33 -1.52
N TRP A 26 2.33 7.72 -1.90
CA TRP A 26 3.63 7.96 -1.29
C TRP A 26 4.73 8.04 -2.35
N GLY A 27 5.47 9.16 -2.36
CA GLY A 27 6.59 9.36 -3.29
C GLY A 27 6.16 9.33 -4.76
N ASN A 28 7.05 8.86 -5.64
CA ASN A 28 6.78 8.77 -7.08
C ASN A 28 5.97 7.50 -7.43
N GLY A 29 4.65 7.59 -7.30
CA GLY A 29 3.70 6.51 -7.67
C GLY A 29 3.64 5.33 -6.69
N GLY A 30 4.23 5.47 -5.49
CA GLY A 30 4.16 4.45 -4.45
C GLY A 30 2.91 4.57 -3.57
N TRP A 31 2.79 3.62 -2.64
CA TRP A 31 1.68 3.53 -1.71
C TRP A 31 2.16 3.37 -0.27
N GLN A 32 1.41 3.93 0.66
CA GLN A 32 1.61 3.80 2.09
C GLN A 32 0.33 3.28 2.76
N SER A 33 0.48 2.26 3.60
CA SER A 33 -0.58 1.74 4.45
C SER A 33 -1.08 2.81 5.42
N SER A 34 -2.39 2.87 5.60
CA SER A 34 -3.04 3.77 6.56
C SER A 34 -3.24 3.14 7.94
N CYS A 35 -3.13 1.80 8.04
CA CYS A 35 -3.59 1.03 9.18
C CYS A 35 -2.54 0.07 9.78
N CYS A 36 -1.38 -0.10 9.15
CA CYS A 36 -0.33 -0.95 9.72
C CYS A 36 1.09 -0.50 9.40
N THR A 37 1.97 -0.75 10.36
CA THR A 37 3.43 -0.70 10.24
C THR A 37 3.98 -2.13 10.27
N THR A 38 5.29 -2.32 10.47
CA THR A 38 5.83 -3.67 10.66
C THR A 38 5.25 -4.35 11.90
N ASN A 39 5.23 -3.64 13.03
CA ASN A 39 5.01 -4.22 14.35
C ASN A 39 3.64 -3.89 14.93
N MET A 40 2.82 -3.11 14.21
CA MET A 40 1.56 -2.61 14.71
C MET A 40 0.52 -2.58 13.60
N SER A 41 -0.71 -2.99 13.92
CA SER A 41 -1.87 -2.85 13.05
C SER A 41 -2.98 -2.16 13.83
N MET A 42 -3.18 -0.87 13.60
CA MET A 42 -4.30 -0.08 14.15
C MET A 42 -4.63 1.09 13.21
N TYR A 43 -5.88 1.55 13.25
CA TYR A 43 -6.31 2.71 12.48
C TYR A 43 -7.03 3.74 13.36
N PRO A 44 -6.64 5.04 13.30
CA PRO A 44 -5.48 5.57 12.59
C PRO A 44 -4.16 5.18 13.29
N LEU A 45 -3.05 5.19 12.55
CA LEU A 45 -1.73 4.96 13.16
C LEU A 45 -1.42 6.02 14.25
N PRO A 46 -0.68 5.64 15.32
CA PRO A 46 -0.37 6.54 16.43
C PRO A 46 0.35 7.81 16.01
N GLN A 47 0.23 8.86 16.81
CA GLN A 47 1.07 10.05 16.63
C GLN A 47 2.53 9.74 17.00
N MET A 48 3.46 10.36 16.28
CA MET A 48 4.88 10.24 16.55
C MET A 48 5.21 11.01 17.84
N PRO A 49 5.84 10.38 18.84
CA PRO A 49 6.15 11.05 20.11
C PRO A 49 7.08 12.26 19.90
N ASN A 50 7.96 12.20 18.91
CA ASN A 50 8.97 13.24 18.65
C ASN A 50 8.54 14.26 17.57
N LYS A 51 7.32 14.18 17.03
CA LYS A 51 6.82 15.11 16.02
C LYS A 51 5.37 15.47 16.28
N ARG A 52 5.16 16.64 16.88
CA ARG A 52 3.84 17.26 17.00
C ARG A 52 3.24 17.37 15.58
N HIS A 53 2.06 16.78 15.38
CA HIS A 53 1.30 16.71 14.10
C HIS A 53 1.70 15.63 13.09
N ALA A 54 2.72 14.80 13.32
CA ALA A 54 3.01 13.68 12.42
C ALA A 54 2.49 12.35 13.01
N ARG A 55 1.88 11.50 12.17
CA ARG A 55 1.57 10.11 12.53
C ARG A 55 2.70 9.19 12.12
N MET A 56 2.78 8.04 12.78
CA MET A 56 3.67 6.97 12.39
C MET A 56 3.35 6.58 10.93
N GLY A 57 4.39 6.53 10.10
CA GLY A 57 4.22 6.11 8.71
C GLY A 57 3.89 4.62 8.65
N GLY A 58 2.84 4.25 7.91
CA GLY A 58 2.55 2.86 7.63
C GLY A 58 3.57 2.20 6.71
N ARG A 59 3.40 0.90 6.47
CA ARG A 59 4.19 0.12 5.49
C ARG A 59 4.14 0.80 4.13
N LYS A 60 5.26 0.78 3.39
CA LYS A 60 5.41 1.48 2.12
C LYS A 60 5.73 0.50 0.99
N MET A 61 5.28 0.85 -0.21
CA MET A 61 5.59 0.18 -1.47
C MET A 61 5.98 1.25 -2.49
N SER A 62 7.09 1.08 -3.21
CA SER A 62 7.47 2.01 -4.29
C SER A 62 6.57 1.82 -5.51
N GLY A 63 6.45 2.85 -6.35
CA GLY A 63 5.68 2.74 -7.60
C GLY A 63 6.21 1.65 -8.52
N SER A 64 7.53 1.49 -8.64
CA SER A 64 8.13 0.43 -9.44
C SER A 64 7.79 -0.98 -8.95
N VAL A 65 7.72 -1.20 -7.63
CA VAL A 65 7.31 -2.49 -7.06
C VAL A 65 5.81 -2.70 -7.27
N PHE A 66 5.01 -1.65 -7.09
CA PHE A 66 3.57 -1.70 -7.34
C PHE A 66 3.26 -2.03 -8.80
N THR A 67 3.89 -1.40 -9.78
CA THR A 67 3.72 -1.73 -11.19
C THR A 67 4.06 -3.19 -11.48
N ARG A 68 5.17 -3.72 -10.93
CA ARG A 68 5.53 -5.13 -11.08
C ARG A 68 4.50 -6.07 -10.45
N LEU A 69 3.93 -5.69 -9.31
CA LEU A 69 2.84 -6.43 -8.67
C LEU A 69 1.61 -6.46 -9.59
N LEU A 70 1.19 -5.32 -10.14
CA LEU A 70 0.06 -5.27 -11.08
C LEU A 70 0.29 -6.17 -12.30
N SER A 71 1.48 -6.11 -12.91
CA SER A 71 1.82 -6.98 -14.05
C SER A 71 1.75 -8.47 -13.68
N ARG A 72 2.22 -8.86 -12.48
CA ARG A 72 2.15 -10.25 -12.01
C ARG A 72 0.72 -10.70 -11.78
N LEU A 73 -0.12 -9.86 -11.18
CA LEU A 73 -1.51 -10.18 -10.89
C LEU A 73 -2.37 -10.23 -12.15
N ALA A 74 -2.16 -9.32 -13.09
CA ALA A 74 -2.77 -9.38 -14.42
C ALA A 74 -2.41 -10.69 -15.14
N ALA A 75 -1.14 -11.12 -15.07
CA ALA A 75 -0.71 -12.40 -15.64
C ALA A 75 -1.33 -13.62 -14.95
N GLN A 76 -1.73 -13.49 -13.68
CA GLN A 76 -2.48 -14.51 -12.93
C GLN A 76 -4.00 -14.43 -13.15
N GLY A 77 -4.48 -13.52 -14.01
CA GLY A 77 -5.91 -13.34 -14.29
C GLY A 77 -6.68 -12.63 -13.18
N HIS A 78 -6.01 -11.90 -12.27
CA HIS A 78 -6.71 -11.07 -11.27
C HIS A 78 -7.37 -9.87 -11.93
N ASP A 79 -8.58 -9.55 -11.47
CA ASP A 79 -9.31 -8.35 -11.88
C ASP A 79 -8.71 -7.09 -11.23
N LEU A 80 -8.01 -6.29 -12.02
CA LEU A 80 -7.43 -5.02 -11.59
C LEU A 80 -8.43 -3.86 -11.58
N SER A 81 -9.69 -4.09 -11.95
CA SER A 81 -10.77 -3.10 -11.78
C SER A 81 -11.26 -3.02 -10.32
N MET A 82 -10.90 -4.01 -9.48
CA MET A 82 -11.22 -4.05 -8.06
C MET A 82 -10.08 -3.49 -7.18
N PRO A 83 -10.40 -2.84 -6.04
CA PRO A 83 -9.39 -2.36 -5.11
C PRO A 83 -8.51 -3.48 -4.62
N LEU A 84 -7.20 -3.33 -4.80
CA LEU A 84 -6.25 -4.35 -4.38
C LEU A 84 -5.97 -4.24 -2.88
N ASP A 85 -6.12 -5.34 -2.14
CA ASP A 85 -5.66 -5.41 -0.76
C ASP A 85 -4.15 -5.65 -0.69
N LEU A 86 -3.41 -4.64 -0.25
CA LEU A 86 -1.95 -4.67 -0.12
C LEU A 86 -1.46 -5.35 1.16
N LYS A 87 -2.34 -5.82 2.05
CA LYS A 87 -1.99 -6.45 3.33
C LYS A 87 -0.84 -7.47 3.21
N ASP A 88 -0.93 -8.36 2.23
CA ASP A 88 0.03 -9.44 2.01
C ASP A 88 1.16 -9.08 1.05
N TYR A 89 1.07 -7.91 0.40
CA TYR A 89 2.06 -7.43 -0.58
C TYR A 89 2.99 -6.36 -0.04
N TRP A 90 2.70 -5.79 1.14
CA TRP A 90 3.63 -4.87 1.78
C TRP A 90 5.02 -5.50 1.96
N ALA A 91 6.06 -4.70 1.76
CA ALA A 91 7.42 -5.13 2.07
C ALA A 91 7.48 -5.66 3.52
N ARG A 92 7.76 -6.95 3.68
CA ARG A 92 8.10 -7.52 4.99
C ARG A 92 9.50 -7.02 5.37
N HIS A 93 9.76 -6.95 6.67
CA HIS A 93 11.00 -6.41 7.23
C HIS A 93 12.25 -6.93 6.49
N GLY A 94 13.15 -6.03 6.11
CA GLY A 94 14.49 -6.38 5.63
C GLY A 94 14.63 -6.78 4.15
N THR A 95 13.55 -6.90 3.37
CA THR A 95 13.67 -7.29 1.94
C THR A 95 13.52 -6.11 1.00
N ASN A 96 14.55 -5.26 0.94
CA ASN A 96 14.92 -4.55 -0.30
C ASN A 96 15.69 -5.50 -1.24
N ARG A 97 15.30 -6.78 -1.24
CA ARG A 97 15.87 -7.85 -2.06
C ARG A 97 14.69 -8.52 -2.71
N TYR A 98 14.57 -8.26 -4.01
CA TYR A 98 13.84 -9.01 -5.02
C TYR A 98 13.00 -10.16 -4.44
N ILE A 99 11.69 -9.94 -4.34
CA ILE A 99 10.74 -11.01 -4.05
C ILE A 99 10.74 -11.93 -5.28
N THR A 100 11.65 -12.90 -5.26
CA THR A 100 11.56 -14.12 -6.05
C THR A 100 10.35 -14.87 -5.51
N VAL A 101 9.21 -14.68 -6.17
CA VAL A 101 8.06 -15.56 -6.00
C VAL A 101 8.44 -16.83 -6.74
N LYS A 102 8.49 -17.95 -6.03
CA LYS A 102 8.61 -19.30 -6.59
C LYS A 102 7.21 -19.82 -6.88
#